data_AF-A0A6A0H2N3-F1
#
_entry.id   AF-A0A6A0H2N3-F1
#
_cell.length_a   1.000
_cell.length_b   1.000
_cell.length_c   1.000
_cell.angle_alpha   90.00
_cell.angle_beta   90.00
_cell.angle_gamma   90.00
#
_symmetry.space_group_name_H-M   'P 1'
#
loop_
_entity.id
_entity.type
_entity.pdbx_description
1 polymer ?
#
loop_
_entity_poly.entity_id
_entity_poly.type
_entity_poly.pdbx_seq_one_letter_code
_entity_poly.pdbx_strand_id
1 'polypeptide(L)'
;MYVRWEDPEVEVLESGGNRLVAKKTERFVPACYRRPKPGDPHVLIEQWIRAKYERREFETDTCKDYTRGEMRGHLMKKAKDENKYFPRYFILSEAENCLKYFPKEGAKEPKATIPLSEMNGFTFHLVTPERTFVFSASCREERDAWMAALTAVLARPLRPQDNLSKAALASTNRASRHSWFR
;
A
#
# COMPACT_ATOMS: atom_id res chain seq x y z
N MET A 1 -4.24 -37.92 23.46
CA MET A 1 -4.75 -37.65 24.82
C MET A 1 -5.74 -36.51 24.70
N TYR A 2 -6.99 -36.69 25.12
CA TYR A 2 -7.95 -35.59 25.24
C TYR A 2 -7.85 -35.00 26.64
N VAL A 3 -7.85 -33.68 26.75
CA VAL A 3 -7.91 -32.97 28.03
C VAL A 3 -9.35 -33.08 28.56
N ARG A 4 -9.51 -33.46 29.83
CA ARG A 4 -10.80 -33.40 30.52
C ARG A 4 -10.94 -31.99 31.10
N TRP A 5 -11.98 -31.28 30.68
CA TRP A 5 -12.32 -29.94 31.17
C TRP A 5 -13.10 -30.04 32.48
N GLU A 6 -12.85 -29.12 33.41
CA GLU A 6 -13.63 -28.98 34.65
C GLU A 6 -14.73 -27.91 34.50
N ASP A 7 -15.83 -28.04 35.24
CA ASP A 7 -17.02 -27.19 35.12
C ASP A 7 -16.74 -25.66 35.16
N PRO A 8 -15.81 -25.14 36.00
CA PRO A 8 -15.47 -23.71 35.98
C PRO A 8 -14.81 -23.25 34.67
N GLU A 9 -14.06 -24.12 34.01
CA GLU A 9 -13.40 -23.81 32.73
C GLU A 9 -14.41 -23.81 31.58
N VAL A 10 -15.41 -24.71 31.65
CA VAL A 10 -16.53 -24.77 30.72
C VAL A 10 -17.40 -23.52 30.85
N GLU A 11 -17.73 -23.08 32.05
CA GLU A 11 -18.50 -21.84 32.28
C GLU A 11 -17.78 -20.59 31.73
N VAL A 12 -16.45 -20.51 31.86
CA VAL A 12 -15.66 -19.42 31.27
C VAL A 12 -15.65 -19.48 29.73
N LEU A 13 -15.58 -20.67 29.14
CA LEU A 13 -15.69 -20.86 27.69
C LEU A 13 -17.08 -20.52 27.15
N GLU A 14 -18.14 -20.88 27.87
CA GLU A 14 -19.53 -20.58 27.52
C GLU A 14 -19.85 -19.10 27.64
N SER A 15 -19.41 -18.46 28.73
CA SER A 15 -19.56 -17.01 28.95
C SER A 15 -18.61 -16.16 28.10
N GLY A 16 -17.50 -16.75 27.64
CA GLY A 16 -16.40 -16.10 26.93
C GLY A 16 -16.18 -16.59 25.50
N GLY A 17 -17.22 -17.07 24.81
CA GLY A 17 -17.09 -17.59 23.45
C GLY A 17 -16.39 -16.65 22.46
N ASN A 18 -15.80 -17.20 21.39
CA ASN A 18 -14.95 -16.50 20.41
C ASN A 18 -15.51 -15.15 19.92
N ARG A 19 -16.84 -15.04 19.77
CA ARG A 19 -17.51 -13.81 19.35
C ARG A 19 -17.40 -12.69 20.38
N LEU A 20 -17.55 -12.99 21.67
CA LEU A 20 -17.46 -12.01 22.75
C LEU A 20 -16.02 -11.57 22.98
N VAL A 21 -15.08 -12.53 22.95
CA VAL A 21 -13.65 -12.26 23.02
C VAL A 21 -13.22 -11.38 21.86
N ALA A 22 -13.59 -11.71 20.62
CA ALA A 22 -13.27 -10.89 19.45
C ALA A 22 -13.84 -9.47 19.57
N LYS A 23 -15.09 -9.32 20.02
CA LYS A 23 -15.71 -8.00 20.24
C LYS A 23 -14.89 -7.13 21.22
N LYS A 24 -14.26 -7.74 22.21
CA LYS A 24 -13.40 -7.05 23.19
C LYS A 24 -12.00 -6.80 22.64
N THR A 25 -11.32 -7.84 22.17
CA THR A 25 -9.89 -7.81 21.83
C THR A 25 -9.60 -7.29 20.42
N GLU A 26 -10.64 -7.11 19.60
CA GLU A 26 -10.51 -6.65 18.22
C GLU A 26 -11.30 -5.36 17.96
N ARG A 27 -11.72 -4.67 19.03
CA ARG A 27 -12.60 -3.48 18.98
C ARG A 27 -12.00 -2.33 18.16
N PHE A 28 -10.70 -2.07 18.34
CA PHE A 28 -9.99 -0.97 17.70
C PHE A 28 -8.92 -1.46 16.73
N VAL A 29 -9.18 -2.55 16.01
CA VAL A 29 -8.27 -3.03 14.96
C VAL A 29 -8.29 -2.04 13.79
N PRO A 30 -7.18 -1.37 13.47
CA PRO A 30 -7.14 -0.43 12.35
C PRO A 30 -7.44 -1.13 11.03
N ALA A 31 -8.09 -0.42 10.09
CA ALA A 31 -8.41 -0.98 8.77
C ALA A 31 -7.16 -1.45 7.99
N CYS A 32 -6.01 -0.82 8.24
CA CYS A 32 -4.73 -1.21 7.64
C CYS A 32 -4.07 -2.42 8.30
N TYR A 33 -4.53 -2.87 9.47
CA TYR A 33 -3.92 -4.00 10.19
C TYR A 33 -4.36 -5.32 9.57
N ARG A 34 -3.40 -6.09 9.04
CA ARG A 34 -3.68 -7.35 8.36
C ARG A 34 -4.22 -8.40 9.32
N ARG A 35 -5.37 -8.98 8.98
CA ARG A 35 -5.91 -10.19 9.62
C ARG A 35 -5.33 -11.43 8.92
N PRO A 36 -4.72 -12.38 9.65
CA PRO A 36 -4.15 -13.57 9.04
C PRO A 36 -5.22 -14.48 8.44
N LYS A 37 -4.90 -15.14 7.33
CA LYS A 37 -5.73 -16.11 6.61
C LYS A 37 -5.17 -17.53 6.76
N PRO A 38 -5.98 -18.58 6.53
CA PRO A 38 -5.46 -19.94 6.44
C PRO A 38 -4.32 -20.02 5.39
N GLY A 39 -3.18 -20.58 5.79
CA GLY A 39 -1.98 -20.67 4.95
C GLY A 39 -1.02 -19.47 5.04
N ASP A 40 -1.35 -18.42 5.80
CA ASP A 40 -0.37 -17.36 6.09
C ASP A 40 0.83 -17.92 6.89
N PRO A 41 2.04 -17.37 6.70
CA PRO A 41 3.21 -17.75 7.48
C PRO A 41 2.96 -17.69 9.00
N HIS A 42 3.52 -18.65 9.74
CA HIS A 42 3.31 -18.77 11.18
C HIS A 42 3.57 -17.46 11.94
N VAL A 43 4.61 -16.71 11.56
CA VAL A 43 4.95 -15.42 12.18
C VAL A 43 3.80 -14.40 12.11
N LEU A 44 3.01 -14.39 11.03
CA LEU A 44 1.87 -13.46 10.91
C LEU A 44 0.73 -13.87 11.86
N ILE A 45 0.50 -15.16 12.00
CA ILE A 45 -0.49 -15.71 12.93
C ILE A 45 -0.06 -15.43 14.37
N GLU A 46 1.19 -15.71 14.70
CA GLU A 46 1.77 -15.45 16.02
C GLU A 46 1.68 -13.96 16.38
N GLN A 47 2.08 -13.06 15.47
CA GLN A 47 2.01 -11.62 15.74
C GLN A 47 0.59 -11.12 15.93
N TRP A 48 -0.39 -11.67 15.20
CA TRP A 48 -1.81 -11.37 15.43
C TRP A 48 -2.27 -11.80 16.82
N ILE A 49 -1.89 -13.00 17.26
CA ILE A 49 -2.22 -13.52 18.59
C ILE A 49 -1.58 -12.64 19.68
N ARG A 50 -0.28 -12.35 19.56
CA ARG A 50 0.44 -11.48 20.50
C ARG A 50 -0.13 -10.07 20.54
N ALA A 51 -0.49 -9.49 19.39
CA ALA A 51 -1.12 -8.16 19.32
C ALA A 51 -2.44 -8.12 20.11
N LYS A 52 -3.28 -9.17 19.97
CA LYS A 52 -4.57 -9.25 20.66
C LYS A 52 -4.44 -9.51 22.15
N TYR A 53 -3.62 -10.49 22.55
CA TYR A 53 -3.70 -11.05 23.91
C TYR A 53 -2.50 -10.67 24.79
N GLU A 54 -1.30 -10.57 24.22
CA GLU A 54 -0.09 -10.20 24.96
C GLU A 54 0.01 -8.67 25.09
N ARG A 55 0.02 -7.96 23.96
CA ARG A 55 0.18 -6.50 23.90
C ARG A 55 -1.13 -5.73 24.03
N ARG A 56 -2.27 -6.43 23.89
CA ARG A 56 -3.63 -5.87 23.97
C ARG A 56 -3.79 -4.61 23.13
N GLU A 57 -3.20 -4.61 21.93
CA GLU A 57 -3.04 -3.44 21.09
C GLU A 57 -4.38 -2.80 20.71
N PHE A 58 -5.45 -3.60 20.58
CA PHE A 58 -6.73 -3.16 20.04
C PHE A 58 -7.83 -2.99 21.10
N GLU A 59 -7.48 -3.01 22.39
CA GLU A 59 -8.44 -2.81 23.48
C GLU A 59 -8.72 -1.32 23.77
N THR A 60 -7.81 -0.42 23.38
CA THR A 60 -7.94 1.04 23.58
C THR A 60 -7.73 1.79 22.27
N ASP A 61 -8.37 2.96 22.15
CA ASP A 61 -8.22 3.87 21.00
C ASP A 61 -6.92 4.70 21.06
N THR A 62 -5.87 4.11 21.63
CA THR A 62 -4.57 4.76 21.70
C THR A 62 -3.93 4.74 20.31
N CYS A 63 -3.70 5.94 19.76
CA CYS A 63 -3.06 6.13 18.47
C CYS A 63 -1.71 5.39 18.42
N LYS A 64 -1.60 4.39 17.54
CA LYS A 64 -0.40 3.56 17.37
C LYS A 64 0.57 4.25 16.43
N ASP A 65 1.87 4.09 16.65
CA ASP A 65 2.88 4.76 15.83
C ASP A 65 2.74 4.41 14.34
N TYR A 66 2.39 3.16 14.01
CA TYR A 66 2.15 2.74 12.62
C TYR A 66 0.85 3.29 12.00
N THR A 67 -0.04 3.91 12.79
CA THR A 67 -1.26 4.58 12.32
C THR A 67 -1.14 6.11 12.29
N ARG A 68 0.00 6.68 12.70
CA ARG A 68 0.18 8.13 12.80
C ARG A 68 0.47 8.83 11.47
N GLY A 69 0.66 8.08 10.39
CA GLY A 69 1.12 8.62 9.12
C GLY A 69 2.60 9.01 9.11
N GLU A 70 3.31 8.91 10.23
CA GLU A 70 4.75 9.11 10.31
C GLU A 70 5.43 7.99 11.10
N MET A 71 6.59 7.53 10.62
CA MET A 71 7.42 6.57 11.34
C MET A 71 8.89 6.84 11.08
N ARG A 72 9.72 6.76 12.14
CA ARG A 72 11.16 7.02 12.04
C ARG A 72 11.94 5.92 12.76
N GLY A 73 13.12 5.59 12.26
CA GLY A 73 13.99 4.62 12.92
C GLY A 73 15.05 4.00 12.02
N HIS A 74 15.87 3.15 12.63
CA HIS A 74 16.95 2.46 11.93
C HIS A 74 16.47 1.13 11.32
N LEU A 75 16.79 0.90 10.04
CA LEU A 75 16.62 -0.39 9.39
C LEU A 75 17.92 -0.81 8.69
N MET A 76 18.15 -2.12 8.59
CA MET A 76 19.26 -2.69 7.84
C MET A 76 18.90 -2.79 6.36
N LYS A 77 19.52 -1.96 5.53
CA LYS A 77 19.29 -1.93 4.08
C LYS A 77 20.43 -2.65 3.37
N LYS A 78 20.08 -3.57 2.46
CA LYS A 78 21.06 -4.22 1.56
C LYS A 78 21.72 -3.19 0.63
N ALA A 79 23.03 -3.33 0.43
CA ALA A 79 23.76 -2.61 -0.60
C ALA A 79 23.29 -3.01 -2.01
N LYS A 80 23.47 -2.12 -2.98
CA LYS A 80 22.99 -2.35 -4.34
C LYS A 80 23.72 -3.52 -5.00
N ASP A 81 25.04 -3.50 -4.92
CA ASP A 81 25.92 -4.40 -5.69
C ASP A 81 26.61 -5.46 -4.80
N GLU A 82 26.41 -5.40 -3.48
CA GLU A 82 27.01 -6.31 -2.51
C GLU A 82 25.96 -7.01 -1.65
N ASN A 83 26.23 -8.25 -1.23
CA ASN A 83 25.40 -8.96 -0.26
C ASN A 83 25.68 -8.53 1.20
N LYS A 84 25.85 -7.23 1.41
CA LYS A 84 26.06 -6.61 2.72
C LYS A 84 24.90 -5.72 3.09
N TYR A 85 24.60 -5.65 4.37
CA TYR A 85 23.53 -4.82 4.92
C TYR A 85 24.14 -3.70 5.76
N PHE A 86 23.60 -2.49 5.61
CA PHE A 86 24.07 -1.32 6.33
C PHE A 86 22.90 -0.65 7.06
N PRO A 87 23.10 -0.16 8.29
CA PRO A 87 22.08 0.60 8.98
C PRO A 87 21.83 1.92 8.23
N ARG A 88 20.55 2.25 8.04
CA ARG A 88 20.10 3.55 7.53
C ARG A 88 18.97 4.05 8.41
N TYR A 89 18.91 5.37 8.57
CA TYR A 89 17.81 6.00 9.29
C TYR A 89 16.70 6.32 8.29
N PHE A 90 15.50 5.81 8.53
CA PHE A 90 14.34 5.99 7.67
C PHE A 90 13.36 6.97 8.28
N ILE A 91 12.68 7.72 7.41
CA ILE A 91 11.53 8.57 7.73
C ILE A 91 10.44 8.25 6.71
N LEU A 92 9.36 7.64 7.18
CA LEU A 92 8.11 7.49 6.45
C LEU A 92 7.22 8.70 6.76
N SER A 93 6.68 9.36 5.73
CA SER A 93 5.72 10.44 5.89
C SER A 93 4.57 10.28 4.88
N GLU A 94 3.37 10.14 5.40
CA GLU A 94 2.12 10.14 4.65
C GLU A 94 1.85 11.54 4.07
N ALA A 95 2.09 12.59 4.84
CA ALA A 95 1.91 13.97 4.41
C ALA A 95 2.80 14.33 3.21
N GLU A 96 4.05 13.87 3.20
CA GLU A 96 4.96 14.03 2.05
C GLU A 96 4.84 12.89 1.02
N ASN A 97 3.97 11.90 1.27
CA ASN A 97 3.77 10.70 0.46
C ASN A 97 5.07 10.00 0.03
N CYS A 98 6.05 9.89 0.93
CA CYS A 98 7.35 9.30 0.62
C CYS A 98 8.00 8.58 1.80
N LEU A 99 8.90 7.65 1.47
CA LEU A 99 9.86 7.03 2.37
C LEU A 99 11.25 7.59 2.05
N LYS A 100 11.82 8.35 2.97
CA LYS A 100 13.19 8.87 2.88
C LYS A 100 14.12 7.99 3.69
N TYR A 101 15.37 7.85 3.25
CA TYR A 101 16.42 7.26 4.08
C TYR A 101 17.71 8.05 4.04
N PHE A 102 18.38 8.08 5.19
CA PHE A 102 19.58 8.86 5.45
C PHE A 102 20.75 7.93 5.78
N PRO A 103 21.99 8.35 5.50
CA PRO A 103 23.15 7.56 5.86
C PRO A 103 23.24 7.28 7.37
N LYS A 104 22.79 8.25 8.18
CA LYS A 104 22.69 8.23 9.65
C LYS A 104 21.58 9.19 10.11
N GLU A 105 21.17 9.09 11.37
CA GLU A 105 20.28 10.06 12.00
C GLU A 105 20.95 11.44 12.08
N GLY A 106 20.17 12.52 11.96
CA GLY A 106 20.69 13.90 11.88
C GLY A 106 21.30 14.28 10.52
N ALA A 107 21.24 13.38 9.54
CA ALA A 107 21.40 13.66 8.11
C ALA A 107 20.73 14.97 7.66
N LYS A 108 21.45 15.99 7.16
CA LYS A 108 20.80 17.18 6.56
C LYS A 108 20.00 16.82 5.31
N GLU A 109 20.54 15.93 4.49
CA GLU A 109 19.92 15.51 3.23
C GLU A 109 19.72 13.99 3.17
N PRO A 110 18.58 13.54 2.61
CA PRO A 110 18.34 12.12 2.41
C PRO A 110 19.28 11.56 1.35
N LYS A 111 19.68 10.30 1.53
CA LYS A 111 20.41 9.55 0.50
C LYS A 111 19.50 9.19 -0.68
N ALA A 112 18.21 8.97 -0.42
CA ALA A 112 17.17 8.92 -1.43
C ALA A 112 15.79 9.21 -0.83
N THR A 113 14.88 9.65 -1.69
CA THR A 113 13.44 9.82 -1.42
C THR A 113 12.69 8.86 -2.33
N ILE A 114 11.88 7.98 -1.75
CA ILE A 114 11.09 6.97 -2.48
C ILE A 114 9.62 7.39 -2.41
N PRO A 115 8.99 7.83 -3.52
CA PRO A 115 7.57 8.15 -3.53
C PRO A 115 6.71 6.91 -3.24
N LEU A 116 5.77 7.00 -2.28
CA LEU A 116 4.89 5.87 -1.94
C LEU A 116 3.85 5.60 -3.05
N SER A 117 3.56 6.60 -3.89
CA SER A 117 2.71 6.46 -5.08
C SER A 117 3.23 5.42 -6.07
N GLU A 118 4.54 5.15 -6.07
CA GLU A 118 5.15 4.12 -6.92
C GLU A 118 5.17 2.74 -6.25
N MET A 119 4.98 2.68 -4.92
CA MET A 119 5.09 1.45 -4.14
C MET A 119 3.76 0.71 -3.98
N ASN A 120 2.63 1.42 -3.99
CA ASN A 120 1.31 0.83 -3.76
C ASN A 120 0.87 -0.14 -4.88
N GLY A 121 1.55 -0.14 -6.04
CA GLY A 121 1.22 -1.00 -7.17
C GLY A 121 -0.15 -0.70 -7.78
N PHE A 122 -0.81 0.39 -7.41
CA PHE A 122 -2.10 0.82 -7.99
C PHE A 122 -1.91 1.79 -9.14
N THR A 123 -0.68 2.22 -9.36
CA THR A 123 -0.27 3.12 -10.43
C THR A 123 -0.10 2.37 -11.75
N PHE A 124 -0.60 2.96 -12.84
CA PHE A 124 -0.32 2.52 -14.22
C PHE A 124 -0.01 3.73 -15.12
N HIS A 125 0.75 3.48 -16.18
CA HIS A 125 1.21 4.51 -17.11
C HIS A 125 0.51 4.34 -18.46
N LEU A 126 -0.06 5.43 -18.97
CA LEU A 126 -0.51 5.51 -20.35
C LEU A 126 0.51 6.33 -21.15
N VAL A 127 1.25 5.65 -22.01
CA VAL A 127 2.31 6.27 -22.82
C VAL A 127 1.74 6.65 -24.18
N THR A 128 1.78 7.94 -24.50
CA THR A 128 1.59 8.45 -25.87
C THR A 128 2.94 8.97 -26.41
N PRO A 129 3.08 9.21 -27.73
CA PRO A 129 4.32 9.75 -28.28
C PRO A 129 4.74 11.11 -27.68
N GLU A 130 3.76 11.94 -27.30
CA GLU A 130 3.99 13.30 -26.80
C GLU A 130 4.05 13.37 -25.26
N ARG A 131 3.39 12.45 -24.55
CA ARG A 131 3.27 12.53 -23.09
C ARG A 131 3.04 11.15 -22.46
N THR A 132 3.68 10.94 -21.31
CA THR A 132 3.29 9.87 -20.39
C THR A 132 2.32 10.41 -19.36
N PHE A 133 1.14 9.79 -19.27
CA PHE A 133 0.16 10.04 -18.22
C PHE A 133 0.31 8.99 -17.14
N VAL A 134 0.28 9.41 -15.88
CA VAL A 134 0.37 8.54 -14.72
C VAL A 134 -0.96 8.58 -13.99
N PHE A 135 -1.58 7.42 -13.81
CA PHE A 135 -2.85 7.27 -13.10
C PHE A 135 -2.65 6.34 -11.91
N SER A 136 -3.31 6.61 -10.79
CA SER A 136 -3.36 5.71 -9.63
C SER A 136 -4.80 5.31 -9.37
N ALA A 137 -5.05 4.01 -9.26
CA ALA A 137 -6.32 3.47 -8.78
C ALA A 137 -6.36 3.45 -7.24
N SER A 138 -7.54 3.22 -6.68
CA SER A 138 -7.73 3.05 -5.23
C SER A 138 -7.35 1.63 -4.74
N CYS A 139 -7.40 0.64 -5.64
CA CYS A 139 -6.96 -0.74 -5.37
C CYS A 139 -6.40 -1.42 -6.63
N ARG A 140 -5.80 -2.60 -6.43
CA ARG A 140 -5.19 -3.40 -7.51
C ARG A 140 -6.22 -3.88 -8.51
N GLU A 141 -7.39 -4.29 -8.03
CA GLU A 141 -8.48 -4.82 -8.83
C GLU A 141 -9.03 -3.74 -9.78
N GLU A 142 -9.22 -2.53 -9.28
CA GLU A 142 -9.65 -1.38 -10.08
C GLU A 142 -8.59 -1.03 -11.14
N ARG A 143 -7.31 -0.98 -10.76
CA ARG A 143 -6.21 -0.79 -11.72
C ARG A 143 -6.26 -1.84 -12.83
N ASP A 144 -6.37 -3.11 -12.47
CA ASP A 144 -6.36 -4.23 -13.40
C ASP A 144 -7.57 -4.17 -14.34
N ALA A 145 -8.75 -3.80 -13.83
CA ALA A 145 -9.95 -3.58 -14.64
C ALA A 145 -9.77 -2.44 -15.65
N TRP A 146 -9.21 -1.30 -15.24
CA TRP A 146 -8.90 -0.18 -16.14
C TRP A 146 -7.89 -0.56 -17.21
N MET A 147 -6.79 -1.23 -16.83
CA MET A 147 -5.78 -1.69 -17.78
C MET A 147 -6.35 -2.69 -18.79
N ALA A 148 -7.20 -3.63 -18.34
CA ALA A 148 -7.86 -4.59 -19.22
C ALA A 148 -8.82 -3.90 -20.21
N ALA A 149 -9.63 -2.94 -19.74
CA ALA A 149 -10.55 -2.19 -20.58
C ALA A 149 -9.81 -1.36 -21.65
N LEU A 150 -8.75 -0.64 -21.26
CA LEU A 150 -7.91 0.14 -22.20
C LEU A 150 -7.27 -0.77 -23.24
N THR A 151 -6.68 -1.89 -22.82
CA THR A 151 -6.06 -2.87 -23.71
C THR A 151 -7.08 -3.43 -24.70
N ALA A 152 -8.29 -3.76 -24.24
CA ALA A 152 -9.35 -4.28 -25.09
C ALA A 152 -9.84 -3.26 -26.14
N VAL A 153 -9.86 -1.96 -25.80
CA VAL A 153 -10.18 -0.89 -26.77
C VAL A 153 -9.06 -0.71 -27.79
N LEU A 154 -7.80 -0.71 -27.34
CA LEU A 154 -6.63 -0.53 -28.20
C LEU A 154 -6.38 -1.72 -29.14
N ALA A 155 -6.77 -2.93 -28.73
CA ALA A 155 -6.66 -4.14 -29.55
C ALA A 155 -7.70 -4.21 -30.68
N ARG A 156 -8.70 -3.31 -30.71
CA ARG A 156 -9.69 -3.27 -31.80
C ARG A 156 -9.00 -2.78 -33.07
N PRO A 157 -9.21 -3.44 -34.23
CA PRO A 157 -8.73 -2.93 -35.49
C PRO A 157 -9.32 -1.54 -35.75
N LEU A 158 -8.45 -0.59 -36.11
CA LEU A 158 -8.85 0.78 -36.44
C LEU A 158 -9.92 0.72 -37.53
N ARG A 159 -11.10 1.29 -37.25
CA ARG A 159 -12.12 1.43 -38.29
C ARG A 159 -11.68 2.53 -39.26
N PRO A 160 -12.10 2.49 -40.53
CA PRO A 160 -11.75 3.54 -41.49
C PRO A 160 -12.06 4.98 -41.01
N GLN A 161 -13.09 5.15 -40.17
CA GLN A 161 -13.45 6.43 -39.55
C GLN A 161 -12.45 6.91 -38.47
N ASP A 162 -11.75 5.98 -37.81
CA ASP A 162 -10.78 6.29 -36.74
C ASP A 162 -9.45 6.83 -37.31
N ASN A 163 -9.20 6.65 -38.62
CA ASN A 163 -8.07 7.28 -39.31
C ASN A 163 -8.31 8.79 -39.55
N LEU A 164 -9.57 9.19 -39.73
CA LEU A 164 -9.95 10.59 -39.94
C LEU A 164 -9.80 11.41 -38.64
N SER A 165 -10.08 10.80 -37.48
CA SER A 165 -9.93 11.48 -36.18
C SER A 165 -8.47 11.68 -35.79
N LYS A 166 -7.56 10.74 -36.13
CA LYS A 166 -6.10 10.96 -35.97
C LYS A 166 -5.60 12.12 -36.84
N ALA A 167 -6.05 12.22 -38.08
CA ALA A 167 -5.70 13.32 -38.98
C ALA A 167 -6.27 14.67 -38.48
N ALA A 168 -7.51 14.68 -37.96
CA ALA A 168 -8.15 15.86 -37.38
C ALA A 168 -7.39 16.36 -36.13
N LEU A 169 -7.06 15.49 -35.18
CA LEU A 169 -6.30 15.85 -33.98
C LEU A 169 -4.87 16.37 -34.31
N ALA A 170 -4.21 15.78 -35.30
CA ALA A 170 -2.91 16.27 -35.80
C ALA A 170 -3.03 17.68 -36.43
N SER A 171 -4.15 17.99 -37.09
CA SER A 171 -4.41 19.30 -37.69
C SER A 171 -4.79 20.37 -36.66
N THR A 172 -5.54 20.02 -35.61
CA THR A 172 -5.90 20.94 -34.52
C THR A 172 -4.66 21.33 -33.68
N ASN A 173 -3.74 20.40 -33.45
CA ASN A 173 -2.48 20.70 -32.75
C ASN A 173 -1.51 21.59 -33.54
N ARG A 174 -1.66 21.68 -34.87
CA ARG A 174 -0.91 22.66 -35.69
C ARG A 174 -1.53 24.06 -35.62
N ALA A 175 -2.85 24.14 -35.50
CA ALA A 175 -3.58 25.42 -35.47
C ALA A 175 -3.44 26.17 -34.14
N SER A 176 -3.07 25.51 -33.05
CA SER A 176 -2.86 26.16 -31.75
C SER A 176 -1.46 26.81 -31.58
N ARG A 177 -0.63 26.82 -32.63
CA ARG A 177 0.73 27.39 -32.61
C ARG A 177 0.80 28.77 -33.26
N HIS A 178 -0.08 29.73 -32.95
CA HIS A 178 0.19 31.15 -33.26
C HIS A 178 -0.42 32.08 -32.20
N SER A 179 0.45 32.94 -31.65
CA SER A 179 0.19 34.09 -30.78
C SER A 179 -0.35 33.72 -29.39
N TRP A 180 0.34 34.01 -28.29
CA TRP A 180 0.80 35.34 -27.90
C TRP A 180 2.19 35.31 -27.25
N PHE A 181 3.14 36.01 -27.87
CA PHE A 181 4.26 36.60 -27.13
C PHE A 181 3.74 37.82 -26.35
N ARG A 182 3.97 37.87 -25.05
CA ARG A 182 4.79 38.91 -24.44
C ARG A 182 5.36 38.46 -23.11
#